data_AF-A0A925J623-F1
#
_entry.id   AF-A0A925J623-F1
#
_cell.length_a   1.000
_cell.length_b   1.000
_cell.length_c   1.000
_cell.angle_alpha   90.00
_cell.angle_beta   90.00
_cell.angle_gamma   90.00
#
_symmetry.space_group_name_H-M   'P 1'
#
loop_
_entity.id
_entity.type
_entity.pdbx_description
1 polymer ?
#
loop_
_entity_poly.entity_id
_entity_poly.type
_entity_poly.pdbx_seq_one_letter_code
_entity_poly.pdbx_strand_id
1 'polypeptide(L)'
;MGQTKHEKSFVDFDKPYEQNVIGLKGVFYFGIGLVILIVVTFGLMWAFLNVLAENAQEEKRSNTPMMMSEKERLPPEPRIQGAPGFGVESPNGRMNLELKAPQSEYWELRKQWEETWVAGQKDAATGMTVTMPIEMAKEKFLAQAVKAKSGAEAEKAAKQSQMYFTDASSGRMAAEKRR
;
A
#
# COMPACT_ATOMS: atom_id res chain seq x y z
N MET A 1 67.25 13.39 -8.05
CA MET A 1 67.84 14.18 -9.14
C MET A 1 67.78 13.35 -10.42
N GLY A 2 66.88 13.68 -11.35
CA GLY A 2 66.81 13.05 -12.66
C GLY A 2 66.36 14.09 -13.66
N GLN A 3 67.30 14.65 -14.42
CA GLN A 3 67.04 15.65 -15.45
C GLN A 3 66.28 14.98 -16.60
N THR A 4 65.01 15.32 -16.79
CA THR A 4 64.31 15.04 -18.05
C THR A 4 64.71 16.13 -19.05
N LYS A 5 65.58 15.77 -19.99
CA LYS A 5 65.84 16.60 -21.17
C LYS A 5 64.53 16.72 -21.94
N HIS A 6 63.97 17.92 -22.03
CA HIS A 6 62.96 18.23 -23.03
C HIS A 6 63.65 18.16 -24.39
N GLU A 7 63.51 17.02 -25.07
CA GLU A 7 63.82 16.96 -26.49
C GLU A 7 62.86 17.92 -27.19
N LYS A 8 63.39 19.01 -27.73
CA LYS A 8 62.63 19.89 -28.62
C LYS A 8 62.24 19.01 -29.81
N SER A 9 60.96 18.71 -29.96
CA SER A 9 60.47 18.01 -31.15
C SER A 9 60.73 18.93 -32.34
N PHE A 10 61.79 18.63 -33.09
CA PHE A 10 62.03 19.29 -34.36
C PHE A 10 60.91 18.85 -35.30
N VAL A 11 60.18 19.81 -35.84
CA VAL A 11 59.17 19.57 -36.88
C VAL A 11 59.93 19.10 -38.12
N ASP A 12 59.80 17.83 -38.42
CA ASP A 12 60.40 17.17 -39.57
C ASP A 12 59.50 17.43 -40.79
N PHE A 13 59.84 18.45 -41.58
CA PHE A 13 59.03 18.91 -42.73
C PHE A 13 58.91 17.88 -43.86
N ASP A 14 59.72 16.81 -43.84
CA ASP A 14 59.66 15.73 -44.82
C ASP A 14 58.57 14.68 -44.49
N LYS A 15 57.88 14.80 -43.33
CA LYS A 15 56.77 13.92 -42.95
C LYS A 15 55.42 14.61 -43.13
N PRO A 16 54.45 13.97 -43.82
CA PRO A 16 53.14 14.57 -44.09
C PRO A 16 52.22 14.63 -42.85
N TYR A 17 52.63 14.10 -41.70
CA TYR A 17 51.89 14.19 -40.43
C TYR A 17 52.83 14.15 -39.22
N GLU A 18 52.44 14.84 -38.15
CA GLU A 18 53.14 14.80 -36.87
C GLU A 18 52.85 13.49 -36.12
N GLN A 19 53.89 12.88 -35.55
CA GLN A 19 53.72 11.69 -34.72
C GLN A 19 53.16 12.09 -33.35
N ASN A 20 51.91 11.69 -33.06
CA ASN A 20 51.30 11.85 -31.74
C ASN A 20 51.92 10.86 -30.75
N VAL A 21 53.08 11.22 -30.17
CA VAL A 21 53.72 10.45 -29.11
C VAL A 21 52.97 10.72 -27.80
N ILE A 22 51.98 9.89 -27.51
CA ILE A 22 51.24 9.96 -26.25
C ILE A 22 52.14 9.48 -25.11
N GLY A 23 52.30 10.30 -24.07
CA GLY A 23 53.01 9.97 -22.85
C GLY A 23 52.26 8.94 -21.99
N LEU A 24 52.15 7.69 -22.46
CA LEU A 24 51.43 6.59 -21.83
C LEU A 24 51.79 6.40 -20.34
N LYS A 25 53.06 6.59 -19.98
CA LYS A 25 53.52 6.51 -18.59
C LYS A 25 52.86 7.58 -17.70
N GLY A 26 52.74 8.81 -18.19
CA GLY A 26 52.11 9.90 -17.44
C GLY A 26 50.62 9.66 -17.22
N VAL A 27 49.92 9.19 -18.26
CA VAL A 27 48.50 8.83 -18.16
C VAL A 27 48.28 7.69 -17.17
N PHE A 28 49.16 6.69 -17.16
CA PHE A 28 49.07 5.56 -16.25
C PHE A 28 49.29 5.96 -14.77
N TYR A 29 50.33 6.76 -14.48
CA TYR A 29 50.55 7.27 -13.12
C TYR A 29 49.43 8.20 -12.66
N PHE A 30 48.87 9.01 -13.56
CA PHE A 30 47.71 9.84 -13.27
C PHE A 30 46.48 8.99 -12.91
N GLY A 31 46.20 7.93 -13.67
CA GLY A 31 45.12 7.00 -13.39
C GLY A 31 45.27 6.33 -12.01
N ILE A 32 46.47 5.85 -11.68
CA ILE A 32 46.75 5.28 -10.35
C ILE A 32 46.55 6.31 -9.25
N GLY A 33 47.05 7.54 -9.42
CA GLY A 33 46.87 8.62 -8.47
C GLY A 33 45.40 8.95 -8.23
N LEU A 34 44.60 8.97 -9.29
CA LEU A 34 43.16 9.20 -9.22
C LEU A 34 42.45 8.08 -8.45
N VAL A 35 42.79 6.81 -8.70
CA VAL A 35 42.21 5.67 -7.98
C VAL A 35 42.54 5.74 -6.49
N ILE A 36 43.78 6.05 -6.13
CA ILE A 36 44.18 6.21 -4.72
C ILE A 36 43.40 7.34 -4.06
N LEU A 37 43.25 8.48 -4.73
CA LEU A 37 42.47 9.61 -4.21
C LEU A 37 41.00 9.24 -3.96
N ILE A 38 40.39 8.49 -4.88
CA ILE A 38 39.02 7.99 -4.75
C ILE A 38 38.91 7.10 -3.49
N VAL A 39 39.82 6.13 -3.31
CA VAL A 39 39.80 5.24 -2.15
C VAL A 39 39.94 6.03 -0.84
N VAL A 40 40.86 7.01 -0.80
CA VAL A 40 41.07 7.86 0.38
C VAL A 40 39.83 8.70 0.70
N THR A 41 39.20 9.31 -0.31
CA THR A 41 37.99 10.12 -0.11
C THR A 41 36.81 9.30 0.39
N PHE A 42 36.60 8.09 -0.14
CA PHE A 42 35.60 7.16 0.40
C PHE A 42 35.90 6.76 1.86
N GLY A 43 37.17 6.48 2.18
CA GLY A 43 37.58 6.17 3.55
C GLY A 43 37.31 7.31 4.54
N LEU A 44 37.63 8.55 4.14
CA LEU A 44 37.34 9.76 4.94
C LEU A 44 35.84 9.98 5.13
N MET A 45 35.04 9.80 4.08
CA MET A 45 33.59 9.95 4.16
C MET A 45 32.97 8.88 5.08
N TRP A 46 33.45 7.64 5.02
CA TRP A 46 33.02 6.58 5.92
C TRP A 46 33.37 6.89 7.38
N ALA A 47 34.59 7.33 7.66
CA ALA A 47 35.00 7.74 9.00
C ALA A 47 34.17 8.92 9.52
N PHE A 48 33.91 9.93 8.68
CA PHE A 48 33.06 11.06 9.03
C PHE A 48 31.62 10.64 9.36
N LEU A 49 31.07 9.70 8.57
CA LEU A 49 29.72 9.18 8.82
C LEU A 49 29.63 8.43 10.14
N ASN A 50 30.67 7.69 10.53
CA ASN A 50 30.71 7.04 11.84
C ASN A 50 30.69 8.06 12.99
N VAL A 51 31.47 9.14 12.89
CA VAL A 51 31.47 10.21 13.90
C VAL A 51 30.09 10.88 13.99
N LEU A 52 29.45 11.15 12.84
CA LEU A 52 28.09 11.70 12.84
C LEU A 52 27.06 10.73 13.43
N ALA A 53 27.22 9.42 13.19
CA ALA A 53 26.34 8.41 13.74
C ALA A 53 26.45 8.30 15.26
N GLU A 54 27.67 8.40 15.81
CA GLU A 54 27.92 8.47 17.26
C GLU A 54 27.27 9.70 17.87
N ASN A 55 27.51 10.89 17.32
CA ASN A 55 26.88 12.14 17.78
C ASN A 55 25.34 12.08 17.73
N ALA A 56 24.77 11.53 16.66
CA ALA A 56 23.32 11.39 16.52
C ALA A 56 22.71 10.42 17.55
N GLN A 57 23.46 9.41 18.01
CA GLN A 57 23.01 8.55 19.11
C GLN A 57 23.08 9.27 20.45
N GLU A 58 24.06 10.14 20.66
CA GLU A 58 24.16 10.96 21.87
C GLU A 58 23.04 12.01 21.93
N GLU A 59 22.71 12.67 20.81
CA GLU A 59 21.57 13.60 20.76
C GLU A 59 20.23 12.91 21.03
N LYS A 60 20.02 11.68 20.55
CA LYS A 60 18.83 10.88 20.90
C LYS A 60 18.76 10.54 22.39
N ARG A 61 19.89 10.52 23.09
CA ARG A 61 19.98 10.33 24.55
C ARG A 61 19.91 11.64 25.32
N SER A 62 19.83 12.79 24.65
CA SER A 62 19.64 14.08 25.30
C SER A 62 18.28 14.10 25.99
N ASN A 63 18.29 13.82 27.29
CA ASN A 63 17.23 14.21 28.22
C ASN A 63 17.20 15.74 28.29
N THR A 64 16.77 16.38 27.20
CA THR A 64 16.53 17.81 27.21
C THR A 64 15.41 18.03 28.23
N PRO A 65 15.60 18.85 29.27
CA PRO A 65 14.60 19.00 30.34
C PRO A 65 13.26 19.60 29.87
N MET A 66 13.19 20.04 28.62
CA MET A 66 11.98 20.51 27.93
C MET A 66 11.40 19.50 26.93
N MET A 67 12.00 18.31 26.77
CA MET A 67 11.47 17.28 25.89
C MET A 67 10.25 16.67 26.58
N MET A 68 9.06 17.05 26.11
CA MET A 68 7.81 16.47 26.61
C MET A 68 7.87 14.95 26.46
N SER A 69 7.55 14.24 27.53
CA SER A 69 7.38 12.79 27.48
C SER A 69 6.29 12.44 26.45
N GLU A 70 6.33 11.24 25.87
CA GLU A 70 5.31 10.81 24.90
C GLU A 70 3.88 10.95 25.44
N LYS A 71 3.74 10.85 26.77
CA LYS A 71 2.47 11.05 27.49
C LYS A 71 2.03 12.52 27.57
N GLU A 72 2.97 13.46 27.72
CA GLU A 72 2.71 14.91 27.76
C GLU A 72 2.50 15.53 26.38
N ARG A 73 3.02 14.90 25.32
CA ARG A 73 2.72 15.30 23.92
C ARG A 73 1.27 15.04 23.53
N LEU A 74 0.58 14.18 24.26
CA LEU A 74 -0.80 13.82 23.98
C LEU A 74 -1.76 14.77 24.72
N PRO A 75 -2.86 15.21 24.09
CA PRO A 75 -3.86 16.03 24.78
C PRO A 75 -4.42 15.28 26.01
N PRO A 76 -4.76 16.01 27.08
CA PRO A 76 -5.29 15.43 28.31
C PRO A 76 -6.58 14.64 28.03
N GLU A 77 -6.79 13.55 28.77
CA GLU A 77 -8.01 12.75 28.70
C GLU A 77 -9.20 13.56 29.25
N PRO A 78 -10.43 13.44 28.71
CA PRO A 78 -10.94 12.39 27.82
C PRO A 78 -10.70 12.69 26.33
N ARG A 79 -9.97 11.79 25.66
CA ARG A 79 -9.67 11.93 24.24
C ARG A 79 -10.92 11.57 23.43
N ILE A 80 -11.27 12.42 22.47
CA ILE A 80 -12.28 12.14 21.42
C ILE A 80 -11.79 11.00 20.48
N GLN A 81 -10.55 10.51 20.67
CA GLN A 81 -9.90 9.44 19.90
C GLN A 81 -10.31 8.01 20.32
N GLY A 82 -11.30 7.84 21.20
CA GLY A 82 -11.90 6.53 21.47
C GLY A 82 -12.70 5.95 20.28
N ALA A 83 -12.79 6.68 19.17
CA ALA A 83 -13.25 6.12 17.91
C ALA A 83 -12.28 5.01 17.50
N PRO A 84 -12.73 3.75 17.42
CA PRO A 84 -11.85 2.67 17.02
C PRO A 84 -11.31 3.01 15.62
N GLY A 85 -9.99 2.97 15.45
CA GLY A 85 -9.33 3.45 14.25
C GLY A 85 -9.64 2.62 13.01
N PHE A 86 -8.97 2.93 11.91
CA PHE A 86 -9.28 2.35 10.61
C PHE A 86 -9.14 0.82 10.65
N GLY A 87 -10.24 0.11 10.37
CA GLY A 87 -10.29 -1.35 10.49
C GLY A 87 -11.61 -1.93 10.03
N VAL A 88 -11.57 -3.21 9.64
CA VAL A 88 -12.73 -3.97 9.16
C VAL A 88 -13.17 -4.94 10.24
N GLU A 89 -14.49 -5.06 10.45
CA GLU A 89 -15.04 -6.09 11.31
C GLU A 89 -15.03 -7.43 10.57
N SER A 90 -14.38 -8.43 11.17
CA SER A 90 -14.35 -9.81 10.68
C SER A 90 -15.06 -10.72 11.69
N PRO A 91 -15.57 -11.90 11.28
CA PRO A 91 -16.13 -12.87 12.22
C PRO A 91 -15.19 -13.24 13.37
N ASN A 92 -13.86 -13.11 13.18
CA ASN A 92 -12.84 -13.38 14.19
C ASN A 92 -12.47 -12.14 15.05
N GLY A 93 -13.19 -11.03 14.91
CA GLY A 93 -12.92 -9.77 15.57
C GLY A 93 -12.50 -8.65 14.62
N ARG A 94 -12.33 -7.44 15.16
CA ARG A 94 -11.94 -6.26 14.38
C ARG A 94 -10.47 -6.34 13.97
N MET A 95 -10.20 -6.24 12.68
CA MET A 95 -8.84 -6.16 12.13
C MET A 95 -8.40 -4.70 12.02
N ASN A 96 -7.29 -4.35 12.69
CA ASN A 96 -6.72 -3.00 12.62
C ASN A 96 -5.87 -2.83 11.35
N LEU A 97 -6.16 -1.78 10.58
CA LEU A 97 -5.55 -1.50 9.27
C LEU A 97 -4.80 -0.17 9.21
N GLU A 98 -4.61 0.49 10.34
CA GLU A 98 -3.99 1.82 10.45
C GLU A 98 -2.58 1.90 9.83
N LEU A 99 -1.81 0.82 9.91
CA LEU A 99 -0.44 0.74 9.40
C LEU A 99 -0.34 0.07 8.02
N LYS A 100 -1.46 -0.34 7.43
CA LYS A 100 -1.49 -0.99 6.11
C LYS A 100 -1.78 0.03 5.02
N ALA A 101 -1.59 -0.41 3.77
CA ALA A 101 -1.94 0.41 2.62
C ALA A 101 -3.44 0.79 2.64
N PRO A 102 -3.83 1.98 2.13
CA PRO A 102 -5.21 2.45 2.15
C PRO A 102 -6.23 1.47 1.55
N GLN A 103 -5.83 0.74 0.51
CA GLN A 103 -6.66 -0.26 -0.17
C GLN A 103 -6.84 -1.58 0.58
N SER A 104 -6.19 -1.75 1.74
CA SER A 104 -6.26 -2.99 2.52
C SER A 104 -7.67 -3.31 3.03
N GLU A 105 -8.47 -2.29 3.33
CA GLU A 105 -9.87 -2.43 3.73
C GLU A 105 -10.69 -3.17 2.65
N TYR A 106 -10.58 -2.70 1.41
CA TYR A 106 -11.28 -3.30 0.28
C TYR A 106 -10.86 -4.75 0.04
N TRP A 107 -9.58 -5.06 0.19
CA TRP A 107 -9.09 -6.43 0.02
C TRP A 107 -9.62 -7.38 1.10
N GLU A 108 -9.74 -6.91 2.33
CA GLU A 108 -10.27 -7.72 3.43
C GLU A 108 -11.78 -7.93 3.28
N LEU A 109 -12.54 -6.89 2.94
CA LEU A 109 -13.97 -7.01 2.62
C LEU A 109 -14.21 -7.96 1.46
N ARG A 110 -13.40 -7.86 0.40
CA ARG A 110 -13.51 -8.76 -0.77
C ARG A 110 -13.30 -10.21 -0.39
N LYS A 111 -12.34 -10.51 0.49
CA LYS A 111 -12.13 -11.87 1.00
C LYS A 111 -13.34 -12.39 1.77
N GLN A 112 -13.89 -11.57 2.68
CA GLN A 112 -15.10 -11.94 3.43
C GLN A 112 -16.29 -12.21 2.50
N TRP A 113 -16.46 -11.39 1.47
CA TRP A 113 -17.50 -11.61 0.46
C TRP A 113 -17.29 -12.88 -0.35
N GLU A 114 -16.05 -13.18 -0.73
CA GLU A 114 -15.73 -14.39 -1.47
C GLU A 114 -15.99 -15.66 -0.64
N GLU A 115 -15.62 -15.65 0.64
CA GLU A 115 -15.95 -16.72 1.59
C GLU A 115 -17.47 -16.89 1.71
N THR A 116 -18.20 -15.78 1.87
CA THR A 116 -19.67 -15.78 1.95
C THR A 116 -20.31 -16.26 0.64
N TRP A 117 -19.72 -15.94 -0.49
CA TRP A 117 -20.22 -16.34 -1.81
C TRP A 117 -20.10 -17.84 -2.03
N VAL A 118 -19.02 -18.46 -1.55
CA VAL A 118 -18.75 -19.89 -1.73
C VAL A 118 -19.49 -20.74 -0.69
N ALA A 119 -19.47 -20.35 0.58
CA ALA A 119 -20.00 -21.16 1.68
C ALA A 119 -21.41 -20.74 2.14
N GLY A 120 -21.81 -19.49 1.88
CA GLY A 120 -22.92 -18.85 2.57
C GLY A 120 -22.60 -18.51 4.02
N GLN A 121 -23.49 -17.75 4.65
CA GLN A 121 -23.38 -17.35 6.06
C GLN A 121 -24.62 -17.78 6.83
N LYS A 122 -24.41 -18.32 8.03
CA LYS A 122 -25.47 -18.57 9.00
C LYS A 122 -25.36 -17.54 10.12
N ASP A 123 -26.51 -17.11 10.61
CA ASP A 123 -26.57 -16.27 11.80
C ASP A 123 -26.14 -17.09 13.01
N ALA A 124 -25.20 -16.56 13.79
CA ALA A 124 -24.65 -17.25 14.95
C ALA A 124 -25.68 -17.39 16.09
N ALA A 125 -26.61 -16.44 16.21
CA ALA A 125 -27.60 -16.44 17.28
C ALA A 125 -28.79 -17.37 16.98
N THR A 126 -29.31 -17.34 15.75
CA THR A 126 -30.52 -18.09 15.38
C THR A 126 -30.26 -19.39 14.62
N GLY A 127 -29.02 -19.60 14.14
CA GLY A 127 -28.68 -20.74 13.28
C GLY A 127 -29.33 -20.70 11.90
N MET A 128 -30.10 -19.64 11.60
CA MET A 128 -30.76 -19.46 10.31
C MET A 128 -29.74 -19.11 9.24
N THR A 129 -29.94 -19.63 8.02
CA THR A 129 -29.06 -19.30 6.89
C THR A 129 -29.41 -17.88 6.42
N VAL A 130 -28.49 -16.94 6.62
CA VAL A 130 -28.67 -15.53 6.22
C VAL A 130 -28.38 -15.37 4.74
N THR A 131 -27.29 -15.97 4.27
CA THR A 131 -26.88 -15.97 2.87
C THR A 131 -26.52 -17.37 2.43
N MET A 132 -26.81 -17.72 1.19
CA MET A 132 -26.41 -18.99 0.62
C MET A 132 -26.07 -18.86 -0.87
N PRO A 133 -25.17 -19.70 -1.39
CA PRO A 133 -24.84 -19.69 -2.82
C PRO A 133 -26.09 -19.98 -3.66
N ILE A 134 -26.18 -19.33 -4.83
CA ILE A 134 -27.36 -19.40 -5.71
C ILE A 134 -27.65 -20.85 -6.15
N GLU A 135 -26.62 -21.64 -6.40
CA GLU A 135 -26.76 -23.04 -6.81
C GLU A 135 -27.39 -23.88 -5.70
N MET A 136 -26.86 -23.78 -4.48
CA MET A 136 -27.45 -24.43 -3.30
C MET A 136 -28.87 -23.92 -3.04
N ALA A 137 -29.14 -22.64 -3.29
CA ALA A 137 -30.47 -22.05 -3.11
C ALA A 137 -31.48 -22.68 -4.07
N LYS A 138 -31.09 -22.84 -5.34
CA LYS A 138 -31.92 -23.51 -6.36
C LYS A 138 -32.22 -24.95 -5.96
N GLU A 139 -31.22 -25.71 -5.54
CA GLU A 139 -31.41 -27.10 -5.11
C GLU A 139 -32.38 -27.21 -3.93
N LYS A 140 -32.20 -26.38 -2.88
CA LYS A 140 -33.11 -26.36 -1.73
C LYS A 140 -34.51 -25.92 -2.12
N PHE A 141 -34.64 -24.93 -3.00
CA PHE A 141 -35.93 -24.44 -3.47
C PHE A 141 -36.69 -25.50 -4.28
N LEU A 142 -35.98 -26.21 -5.17
CA LEU A 142 -36.57 -27.31 -5.95
C LEU A 142 -36.95 -28.50 -5.06
N ALA A 143 -36.15 -28.79 -4.03
CA ALA A 143 -36.45 -29.85 -3.05
C ALA A 143 -37.73 -29.57 -2.24
N GLN A 144 -38.09 -28.30 -2.03
CA GLN A 144 -39.34 -27.93 -1.36
C GLN A 144 -40.60 -28.18 -2.22
N ALA A 145 -40.44 -28.67 -3.46
CA ALA A 145 -41.54 -28.98 -4.38
C ALA A 145 -42.57 -27.84 -4.48
N VAL A 146 -42.07 -26.60 -4.50
CA VAL A 146 -42.91 -25.41 -4.51
C VAL A 146 -43.75 -25.41 -5.78
N LYS A 147 -45.07 -25.56 -5.61
CA LYS A 147 -46.01 -25.47 -6.72
C LYS A 147 -46.01 -24.04 -7.25
N ALA A 148 -46.01 -23.88 -8.57
CA ALA A 148 -46.21 -22.59 -9.19
C ALA A 148 -47.49 -21.95 -8.61
N LYS A 149 -47.38 -20.72 -8.09
CA LYS A 149 -48.56 -20.01 -7.57
C LYS A 149 -49.51 -19.80 -8.74
N SER A 150 -50.67 -20.45 -8.69
CA SER A 150 -51.73 -20.35 -9.71
C SER A 150 -53.00 -19.80 -9.08
N GLY A 151 -53.76 -18.99 -9.83
CA GLY A 151 -55.04 -18.43 -9.39
C GLY A 151 -54.96 -16.98 -8.91
N ALA A 152 -55.98 -16.53 -8.17
CA ALA A 152 -56.17 -15.13 -7.80
C ALA A 152 -55.02 -14.50 -6.99
N GLU A 153 -54.29 -15.30 -6.21
CA GLU A 153 -53.11 -14.84 -5.47
C GLU A 153 -51.91 -14.54 -6.39
N ALA A 154 -51.76 -15.30 -7.48
CA ALA A 154 -50.71 -15.07 -8.47
C ALA A 154 -50.96 -13.77 -9.24
N GLU A 155 -52.21 -13.48 -9.59
CA GLU A 155 -52.59 -12.22 -10.22
C GLU A 155 -52.37 -11.01 -9.28
N LYS A 156 -52.66 -11.16 -7.98
CA LYS A 156 -52.38 -10.11 -6.99
C LYS A 156 -50.88 -9.86 -6.89
N ALA A 157 -50.05 -10.90 -6.78
CA ALA A 157 -48.60 -10.77 -6.73
C ALA A 157 -48.02 -10.16 -8.02
N ALA A 158 -48.51 -10.58 -9.19
CA ALA A 158 -48.12 -10.02 -10.48
C ALA A 158 -48.47 -8.52 -10.58
N LYS A 159 -49.70 -8.13 -10.19
CA LYS A 159 -50.10 -6.72 -10.13
C LYS A 159 -49.23 -5.91 -9.18
N GLN A 160 -48.89 -6.47 -8.02
CA GLN A 160 -48.05 -5.82 -7.02
C GLN A 160 -46.60 -5.64 -7.52
N SER A 161 -46.06 -6.63 -8.23
CA SER A 161 -44.72 -6.55 -8.84
C SER A 161 -44.60 -5.50 -9.96
N GLN A 162 -45.74 -5.16 -10.59
CA GLN A 162 -45.81 -4.12 -11.60
C GLN A 162 -45.94 -2.72 -10.99
N MET A 163 -46.04 -2.58 -9.67
CA MET A 163 -46.23 -1.28 -9.03
C MET A 163 -44.91 -0.73 -8.47
N TYR A 164 -44.71 0.57 -8.63
CA TYR A 164 -43.65 1.34 -8.00
C TYR A 164 -44.06 1.81 -6.61
N PHE A 165 -43.17 1.62 -5.65
CA PHE A 165 -43.28 2.23 -4.33
C PHE A 165 -42.62 3.60 -4.40
N THR A 166 -43.34 4.65 -4.00
CA THR A 166 -42.88 6.03 -4.07
C THR A 166 -42.62 6.60 -2.68
N ASP A 167 -41.64 7.49 -2.59
CA ASP A 167 -41.26 8.15 -1.32
C ASP A 167 -42.34 9.11 -0.81
N ALA A 168 -43.29 9.51 -1.66
CA ALA A 168 -44.44 10.33 -1.29
C ALA A 168 -45.32 9.70 -0.18
N SER A 169 -45.22 8.38 0.02
CA SER A 169 -45.90 7.66 1.10
C SER A 169 -44.93 6.95 2.06
N SER A 170 -43.69 7.45 2.17
CA SER A 170 -42.63 6.81 2.98
C SER A 170 -42.38 5.34 2.58
N GLY A 171 -42.57 5.01 1.30
CA GLY A 171 -42.40 3.65 0.76
C GLY A 171 -43.47 2.63 1.18
N ARG A 172 -44.53 3.04 1.88
CA ARG A 172 -45.55 2.12 2.43
C ARG A 172 -46.68 1.81 1.47
N MET A 173 -46.95 2.69 0.51
CA MET A 173 -48.03 2.51 -0.48
C MET A 173 -47.45 2.45 -1.89
N ALA A 174 -47.95 1.48 -2.67
CA ALA A 174 -47.64 1.34 -4.08
C ALA A 174 -48.46 2.36 -4.87
N ALA A 175 -47.79 3.29 -5.56
CA ALA A 175 -48.44 4.49 -6.09
C ALA A 175 -48.68 4.45 -7.60
N GLU A 176 -47.84 3.75 -8.38
CA GLU A 176 -47.94 3.80 -9.84
C GLU A 176 -47.61 2.47 -10.49
N LYS A 177 -48.41 2.06 -11.49
CA LYS A 177 -48.18 0.84 -12.26
C LYS A 177 -47.20 1.13 -13.41
N ARG A 178 -46.13 0.34 -13.53
CA ARG A 178 -45.21 0.33 -14.66
C ARG A 178 -46.00 0.07 -15.95
N ARG A 179 -46.02 1.06 -16.84
CA ARG A 179 -46.59 0.95 -18.19
C ARG A 179 -45.81 -0.04 -19.04
#